data_AF-A0A2G0E6Y8-F1
#
_entry.id   AF-A0A2G0E6Y8-F1
#
_cell.length_a   1.000
_cell.length_b   1.000
_cell.length_c   1.000
_cell.angle_alpha   90.00
_cell.angle_beta   90.00
_cell.angle_gamma   90.00
#
_symmetry.space_group_name_H-M   'P 1'
#
loop_
_entity.id
_entity.type
_entity.pdbx_description
1 polymer ?
#
loop_
_entity_poly.entity_id
_entity_poly.type
_entity_poly.pdbx_seq_one_letter_code
_entity_poly.pdbx_strand_id
1 'polypeptide(L)'
;DEQEKRQLLVKTLRNMQKENPQSPSLKEFFAKDTLKVIQHTLKEVFYENHLEQPGGLASVEIHIYFMLERMKQYQKVKLSKDENEVVEHTQAQQLSSQILAKLATIYPIEFSPDEINYLALRIANLFTNSQAATRFQKESSTLTDHLIVQVEQFLGYSLKEDQLLKQNLRSHLSSTYFRLHYGLQISNPLTKNVFSTYTQLFLVLQLI
;
A
#
# COMPACT_ATOMS: atom_id res chain seq x y z
N ASP A 1 3.83 5.16 20.01
CA ASP A 1 2.54 4.43 19.90
C ASP A 1 2.75 3.08 19.18
N GLU A 2 1.82 2.11 19.28
CA GLU A 2 1.97 0.77 18.68
C GLU A 2 1.97 0.83 17.15
N GLN A 3 1.28 1.80 16.53
CA GLN A 3 1.33 2.04 15.08
C GLN A 3 2.70 2.50 14.61
N GLU A 4 3.30 3.39 15.38
CA GLU A 4 4.63 3.94 15.13
C GLU A 4 5.70 2.85 15.21
N LYS A 5 5.63 1.96 16.21
CA LYS A 5 6.53 0.80 16.33
C LYS A 5 6.45 -0.12 15.10
N ARG A 6 5.26 -0.37 14.56
CA ARG A 6 5.05 -1.21 13.36
C ARG A 6 5.68 -0.58 12.12
N GLN A 7 5.43 0.70 11.90
CA GLN A 7 6.03 1.43 10.79
C GLN A 7 7.56 1.45 10.90
N LEU A 8 8.07 1.67 12.11
CA LEU A 8 9.51 1.67 12.37
C LEU A 8 10.12 0.29 12.09
N LEU A 9 9.52 -0.80 12.57
CA LEU A 9 10.04 -2.16 12.37
C LEU A 9 10.11 -2.54 10.87
N VAL A 10 9.02 -2.31 10.13
CA VAL A 10 8.99 -2.60 8.69
C VAL A 10 9.99 -1.73 7.93
N LYS A 11 10.12 -0.45 8.31
CA LYS A 11 11.09 0.48 7.73
C LYS A 11 12.53 0.04 8.02
N THR A 12 12.84 -0.33 9.26
CA THR A 12 14.16 -0.81 9.68
C THR A 12 14.54 -2.07 8.91
N LEU A 13 13.65 -3.06 8.81
CA LEU A 13 13.94 -4.29 8.08
C LEU A 13 14.16 -4.06 6.58
N ARG A 14 13.37 -3.16 5.97
CA ARG A 14 13.59 -2.74 4.57
C ARG A 14 14.91 -2.01 4.38
N ASN A 15 15.32 -1.18 5.34
CA ASN A 15 16.59 -0.45 5.28
C ASN A 15 17.78 -1.38 5.45
N MET A 16 17.72 -2.34 6.38
CA MET A 16 18.76 -3.35 6.57
C MET A 16 19.04 -4.13 5.27
N GLN A 17 17.99 -4.56 4.56
CA GLN A 17 18.13 -5.23 3.26
C GLN A 17 18.69 -4.33 2.15
N LYS A 18 18.41 -3.02 2.18
CA LYS A 18 18.95 -2.07 1.20
C LYS A 18 20.43 -1.76 1.44
N GLU A 19 20.86 -1.72 2.70
CA GLU A 19 22.22 -1.34 3.11
C GLU A 19 23.21 -2.50 3.03
N ASN A 20 22.77 -3.73 3.31
CA ASN A 20 23.63 -4.91 3.19
C ASN A 20 22.86 -6.10 2.58
N PRO A 21 23.13 -6.47 1.30
CA PRO A 21 22.49 -7.62 0.65
C PRO A 21 22.81 -8.98 1.31
N GLN A 22 23.88 -9.06 2.11
CA GLN A 22 24.27 -10.25 2.89
C GLN A 22 23.64 -10.26 4.29
N SER A 23 22.92 -9.20 4.69
CA SER A 23 22.12 -9.25 5.92
C SER A 23 21.00 -10.28 5.75
N PRO A 24 20.62 -11.00 6.82
CA PRO A 24 19.61 -12.03 6.71
C PRO A 24 18.35 -11.45 6.09
N SER A 25 17.89 -12.06 5.00
CA SER A 25 16.72 -11.55 4.31
C SER A 25 15.51 -11.58 5.25
N LEU A 26 14.50 -10.75 5.01
CA LEU A 26 13.21 -10.84 5.72
C LEU A 26 12.69 -12.29 5.74
N LYS A 27 12.94 -13.05 4.67
CA LYS A 27 12.58 -14.47 4.53
C LYS A 27 13.40 -15.41 5.43
N GLU A 28 14.60 -15.03 5.85
CA GLU A 28 15.44 -15.79 6.78
C GLU A 28 15.09 -15.50 8.25
N PHE A 29 14.62 -14.29 8.54
CA PHE A 29 14.14 -13.93 9.88
C PHE A 29 12.78 -14.58 10.21
N PHE A 30 11.99 -14.88 9.18
CA PHE A 30 10.67 -15.49 9.33
C PHE A 30 10.73 -17.01 9.35
N ALA A 31 9.88 -17.62 10.19
CA ALA A 31 9.65 -19.06 10.14
C ALA A 31 9.19 -19.45 8.72
N LYS A 32 10.04 -20.20 8.00
CA LYS A 32 9.84 -20.52 6.57
C LYS A 32 8.48 -21.14 6.29
N ASP A 33 7.96 -21.95 7.21
CA ASP A 33 6.68 -22.62 7.05
C ASP A 33 5.50 -21.65 7.18
N THR A 34 5.55 -20.70 8.12
CA THR A 34 4.54 -19.64 8.24
C THR A 34 4.49 -18.76 7.00
N LEU A 35 5.65 -18.37 6.46
CA LEU A 35 5.69 -17.55 5.25
C LEU A 35 5.11 -18.28 4.04
N LYS A 36 5.41 -19.58 3.88
CA LYS A 36 4.82 -20.41 2.81
C LYS A 36 3.30 -20.49 2.92
N VAL A 37 2.78 -20.67 4.13
CA VAL A 37 1.33 -20.69 4.40
C VAL A 37 0.71 -19.36 3.95
N ILE A 38 1.26 -18.23 4.41
CA ILE A 38 0.76 -16.89 4.03
C ILE A 38 0.75 -16.71 2.51
N GLN A 39 1.86 -17.06 1.84
CA GLN A 39 1.99 -16.95 0.39
C GLN A 39 0.98 -17.83 -0.35
N HIS A 40 0.78 -19.05 0.13
CA HIS A 40 -0.20 -19.97 -0.47
C HIS A 40 -1.63 -19.44 -0.30
N THR A 41 -2.00 -19.01 0.91
CA THR A 41 -3.33 -18.45 1.19
C THR A 41 -3.60 -17.20 0.35
N LEU A 42 -2.63 -16.29 0.21
CA LEU A 42 -2.78 -15.13 -0.67
C LEU A 42 -3.02 -15.55 -2.12
N LYS A 43 -2.19 -16.45 -2.66
CA LYS A 43 -2.35 -16.93 -4.04
C LYS A 43 -3.72 -17.56 -4.28
N GLU A 44 -4.18 -18.37 -3.34
CA GLU A 44 -5.47 -19.06 -3.39
C GLU A 44 -6.63 -18.05 -3.39
N VAL A 45 -6.65 -17.10 -2.45
CA VAL A 45 -7.72 -16.09 -2.37
C VAL A 45 -7.77 -15.21 -3.61
N PHE A 46 -6.62 -14.76 -4.12
CA PHE A 46 -6.61 -13.96 -5.35
C PHE A 46 -7.12 -14.77 -6.55
N TYR A 47 -6.76 -16.05 -6.64
CA TYR A 47 -7.26 -16.96 -7.68
C TYR A 47 -8.78 -17.19 -7.58
N GLU A 48 -9.30 -17.46 -6.38
CA GLU A 48 -10.73 -17.67 -6.11
C GLU A 48 -11.59 -16.44 -6.46
N ASN A 49 -11.03 -15.23 -6.35
CA ASN A 49 -11.72 -13.99 -6.72
C ASN A 49 -11.44 -13.57 -8.16
N HIS A 50 -10.80 -14.41 -8.97
CA HIS A 50 -10.44 -14.14 -10.37
C HIS A 50 -9.58 -12.88 -10.55
N LEU A 51 -8.66 -12.63 -9.61
CA LEU A 51 -7.76 -11.49 -9.63
C LEU A 51 -6.34 -11.93 -9.98
N GLU A 52 -5.67 -11.12 -10.80
CA GLU A 52 -4.22 -11.20 -10.94
C GLU A 52 -3.53 -10.79 -9.64
N GLN A 53 -2.36 -11.39 -9.37
CA GLN A 53 -1.57 -11.01 -8.20
C GLN A 53 -0.97 -9.62 -8.42
N PRO A 54 -1.31 -8.64 -7.56
CA PRO A 54 -0.79 -7.29 -7.70
C PRO A 54 0.71 -7.24 -7.38
N GLY A 55 1.41 -6.30 -8.01
CA GLY A 55 2.76 -5.95 -7.61
C GLY A 55 2.81 -5.51 -6.15
N GLY A 56 3.90 -5.85 -5.44
CA GLY A 56 4.09 -5.44 -4.04
C GLY A 56 3.43 -6.34 -2.99
N LEU A 57 2.90 -7.51 -3.38
CA LEU A 57 2.28 -8.49 -2.47
C LEU A 57 3.18 -8.90 -1.30
N ALA A 58 4.50 -8.94 -1.51
CA ALA A 58 5.50 -9.20 -0.45
C ALA A 58 5.36 -8.26 0.75
N SER A 59 4.89 -7.02 0.55
CA SER A 59 4.63 -6.10 1.66
C SER A 59 3.45 -6.53 2.54
N VAL A 60 2.40 -7.10 1.92
CA VAL A 60 1.26 -7.67 2.62
C VAL A 60 1.65 -8.96 3.33
N GLU A 61 2.46 -9.82 2.71
CA GLU A 61 3.01 -11.03 3.35
C GLU A 61 3.70 -10.70 4.68
N ILE A 62 4.55 -9.67 4.68
CA ILE A 62 5.25 -9.18 5.86
C ILE A 62 4.25 -8.68 6.93
N HIS A 63 3.24 -7.92 6.53
CA HIS A 63 2.23 -7.40 7.45
C HIS A 63 1.38 -8.51 8.08
N ILE A 64 1.03 -9.54 7.31
CA ILE A 64 0.31 -10.72 7.82
C ILE A 64 1.21 -11.48 8.80
N TYR A 65 2.49 -11.69 8.47
CA TYR A 65 3.41 -12.37 9.37
C TYR A 65 3.47 -11.68 10.73
N PHE A 66 3.71 -10.36 10.74
CA PHE A 66 3.75 -9.60 11.99
C PHE A 66 2.40 -9.57 12.72
N MET A 67 1.29 -9.53 11.99
CA MET A 67 -0.04 -9.64 12.58
C MET A 67 -0.17 -10.97 13.32
N LEU A 68 0.19 -12.10 12.71
CA LEU A 68 0.12 -13.41 13.36
C LEU A 68 1.01 -13.48 14.61
N GLU A 69 2.26 -13.02 14.53
CA GLU A 69 3.17 -13.00 15.68
C GLU A 69 2.65 -12.13 16.82
N ARG A 70 2.07 -10.97 16.50
CA ARG A 70 1.47 -10.06 17.47
C ARG A 70 0.22 -10.69 18.13
N MET A 71 -0.64 -11.32 17.33
CA MET A 71 -1.88 -11.93 17.81
C MET A 71 -1.61 -13.16 18.70
N LYS A 72 -0.54 -13.93 18.45
CA LYS A 72 -0.07 -14.98 19.37
C LYS A 72 0.32 -14.44 20.76
N GLN A 73 0.69 -13.16 20.84
CA GLN A 73 0.99 -12.46 22.09
C GLN A 73 -0.23 -11.70 22.65
N TYR A 74 -1.43 -11.97 22.14
CA TYR A 74 -2.70 -11.33 22.54
C TYR A 74 -2.72 -9.81 22.35
N GLN A 75 -1.85 -9.28 21.48
CA GLN A 75 -1.79 -7.86 21.15
C GLN A 75 -2.68 -7.60 19.92
N LYS A 76 -3.80 -6.91 20.13
CA LYS A 76 -4.75 -6.56 19.05
C LYS A 76 -4.47 -5.15 18.55
N VAL A 77 -4.69 -4.92 17.25
CA VAL A 77 -4.76 -3.56 16.72
C VAL A 77 -6.09 -2.91 17.08
N LYS A 78 -6.05 -1.61 17.30
CA LYS A 78 -7.24 -0.77 17.35
C LYS A 78 -7.13 0.29 16.26
N LEU A 79 -8.13 0.36 15.41
CA LEU A 79 -8.17 1.35 14.33
C LEU A 79 -8.99 2.57 14.75
N SER A 80 -8.67 3.71 14.17
CA SER A 80 -9.52 4.89 14.22
C SER A 80 -10.82 4.66 13.43
N LYS A 81 -11.83 5.48 13.70
CA LYS A 81 -13.10 5.45 12.95
C LYS A 81 -12.89 5.67 11.45
N ASP A 82 -12.04 6.64 11.09
CA ASP A 82 -11.71 6.97 9.70
C ASP A 82 -11.02 5.80 8.97
N GLU A 83 -10.07 5.13 9.64
CA GLU A 83 -9.40 3.93 9.11
C GLU A 83 -10.35 2.76 8.89
N ASN A 84 -11.38 2.61 9.72
CA ASN A 84 -12.40 1.58 9.55
C ASN A 84 -13.34 1.92 8.38
N GLU A 85 -13.86 3.14 8.33
CA GLU A 85 -14.80 3.59 7.29
C GLU A 85 -14.21 3.53 5.88
N VAL A 86 -12.92 3.85 5.70
CA VAL A 86 -12.33 3.94 4.36
C VAL A 86 -12.22 2.60 3.62
N VAL A 87 -12.21 1.49 4.36
CA VAL A 87 -12.13 0.14 3.79
C VAL A 87 -13.46 -0.61 3.90
N GLU A 88 -14.44 -0.06 4.59
CA GLU A 88 -15.74 -0.69 4.78
C GLU A 88 -16.44 -0.94 3.44
N HIS A 89 -16.98 -2.14 3.26
CA HIS A 89 -17.65 -2.60 2.04
C HIS A 89 -16.79 -2.54 0.76
N THR A 90 -15.46 -2.43 0.90
CA THR A 90 -14.55 -2.46 -0.25
C THR A 90 -14.13 -3.89 -0.61
N GLN A 91 -13.71 -4.10 -1.85
CA GLN A 91 -13.08 -5.36 -2.28
C GLN A 91 -11.85 -5.72 -1.42
N ALA A 92 -11.11 -4.72 -0.95
CA ALA A 92 -9.95 -4.95 -0.09
C ALA A 92 -10.35 -5.56 1.27
N GLN A 93 -11.48 -5.14 1.85
CA GLN A 93 -12.02 -5.74 3.07
C GLN A 93 -12.54 -7.15 2.83
N GLN A 94 -13.22 -7.40 1.70
CA GLN A 94 -13.63 -8.74 1.31
C GLN A 94 -12.44 -9.70 1.21
N LEU A 95 -11.39 -9.31 0.47
CA LEU A 95 -10.17 -10.12 0.33
C LEU A 95 -9.51 -10.35 1.69
N SER A 96 -9.38 -9.30 2.50
CA SER A 96 -8.83 -9.39 3.85
C SER A 96 -9.58 -10.41 4.72
N SER A 97 -10.92 -10.35 4.73
CA SER A 97 -11.75 -11.27 5.49
C SER A 97 -11.55 -12.71 5.06
N GLN A 98 -11.46 -12.97 3.75
CA GLN A 98 -11.24 -14.33 3.23
C GLN A 98 -9.84 -14.87 3.59
N ILE A 99 -8.80 -14.03 3.45
CA ILE A 99 -7.43 -14.38 3.84
C ILE A 99 -7.37 -14.74 5.32
N LEU A 100 -7.92 -13.90 6.20
CA LEU A 100 -7.88 -14.15 7.64
C LEU A 100 -8.75 -15.34 8.06
N ALA A 101 -9.89 -15.57 7.39
CA ALA A 101 -10.70 -16.75 7.63
C ALA A 101 -9.94 -18.04 7.31
N LYS A 102 -9.24 -18.11 6.16
CA LYS A 102 -8.39 -19.26 5.82
C LYS A 102 -7.24 -19.42 6.83
N LEU A 103 -6.57 -18.33 7.22
CA LEU A 103 -5.48 -18.41 8.22
C LEU A 103 -5.98 -18.84 9.61
N ALA A 104 -7.20 -18.50 10.00
CA ALA A 104 -7.80 -18.92 11.27
C ALA A 104 -8.04 -20.44 11.35
N THR A 105 -8.12 -21.13 10.20
CA THR A 105 -8.18 -22.61 10.19
C THR A 105 -6.85 -23.28 10.51
N ILE A 106 -5.75 -22.54 10.36
CA ILE A 106 -4.37 -23.04 10.51
C ILE A 106 -3.78 -22.59 11.85
N TYR A 107 -4.09 -21.35 12.24
CA TYR A 107 -3.63 -20.74 13.48
C TYR A 107 -4.82 -20.53 14.42
N PRO A 108 -4.74 -20.96 15.69
CA PRO A 108 -5.81 -20.79 16.67
C PRO A 108 -5.89 -19.32 17.15
N ILE A 109 -6.26 -18.43 16.24
CA ILE A 109 -6.30 -16.98 16.43
C ILE A 109 -7.67 -16.47 16.00
N GLU A 110 -8.30 -15.68 16.86
CA GLU A 110 -9.52 -14.95 16.54
C GLU A 110 -9.19 -13.55 16.04
N PHE A 111 -9.49 -13.27 14.77
CA PHE A 111 -9.29 -11.95 14.17
C PHE A 111 -10.48 -11.05 14.46
N SER A 112 -10.22 -9.93 15.12
CA SER A 112 -11.24 -8.90 15.35
C SER A 112 -11.56 -8.12 14.07
N PRO A 113 -12.70 -7.39 14.01
CA PRO A 113 -13.00 -6.51 12.86
C PRO A 113 -11.87 -5.52 12.53
N ASP A 114 -11.21 -4.96 13.54
CA ASP A 114 -10.08 -4.05 13.35
C ASP A 114 -8.86 -4.76 12.71
N GLU A 115 -8.68 -6.06 12.93
CA GLU A 115 -7.60 -6.83 12.27
C GLU A 115 -7.92 -7.06 10.78
N ILE A 116 -9.18 -7.37 10.48
CA ILE A 116 -9.67 -7.49 9.10
C ILE A 116 -9.46 -6.15 8.38
N ASN A 117 -9.88 -5.04 8.99
CA ASN A 117 -9.73 -3.72 8.38
C ASN A 117 -8.27 -3.27 8.29
N TYR A 118 -7.43 -3.66 9.24
CA TYR A 118 -6.00 -3.35 9.19
C TYR A 118 -5.33 -4.01 7.99
N LEU A 119 -5.61 -5.28 7.73
CA LEU A 119 -5.12 -5.96 6.53
C LEU A 119 -5.77 -5.39 5.26
N ALA A 120 -7.06 -5.00 5.31
CA ALA A 120 -7.74 -4.35 4.19
C ALA A 120 -7.03 -3.06 3.76
N LEU A 121 -6.58 -2.21 4.70
CA LEU A 121 -5.80 -1.01 4.39
C LEU A 121 -4.51 -1.35 3.62
N ARG A 122 -3.85 -2.46 3.98
CA ARG A 122 -2.61 -2.91 3.31
C ARG A 122 -2.89 -3.47 1.92
N ILE A 123 -4.00 -4.18 1.74
CA ILE A 123 -4.43 -4.71 0.44
C ILE A 123 -4.87 -3.56 -0.48
N ALA A 124 -5.65 -2.60 0.01
CA ALA A 124 -6.11 -1.43 -0.74
C ALA A 124 -4.94 -0.62 -1.32
N ASN A 125 -3.82 -0.58 -0.60
CA ASN A 125 -2.59 0.08 -1.02
C ASN A 125 -1.91 -0.56 -2.25
N LEU A 126 -2.22 -1.81 -2.57
CA LEU A 126 -1.66 -2.51 -3.74
C LEU A 126 -2.29 -2.06 -5.06
N PHE A 127 -3.42 -1.36 -5.03
CA PHE A 127 -4.18 -0.98 -6.22
C PHE A 127 -4.19 0.53 -6.44
N THR A 128 -3.77 0.98 -7.64
CA THR A 128 -3.68 2.40 -8.02
C THR A 128 -5.05 3.10 -8.11
N ASN A 129 -6.14 2.35 -8.11
CA ASN A 129 -7.52 2.84 -8.12
C ASN A 129 -8.41 2.07 -7.14
N SER A 130 -7.89 1.77 -5.94
CA SER A 130 -8.71 1.13 -4.93
C SER A 130 -9.94 1.99 -4.59
N GLN A 131 -11.06 1.33 -4.27
CA GLN A 131 -12.28 2.01 -3.81
C GLN A 131 -11.95 2.94 -2.62
N ALA A 132 -11.05 2.51 -1.74
CA ALA A 132 -10.56 3.30 -0.61
C ALA A 132 -9.85 4.60 -1.04
N ALA A 133 -9.06 4.57 -2.12
CA ALA A 133 -8.38 5.76 -2.63
C ALA A 133 -9.34 6.79 -3.25
N THR A 134 -10.54 6.37 -3.67
CA THR A 134 -11.55 7.29 -4.22
C THR A 134 -12.05 8.31 -3.19
N ARG A 135 -11.83 8.09 -1.88
CA ARG A 135 -12.06 9.09 -0.84
C ARG A 135 -11.34 10.42 -1.12
N PHE A 136 -10.18 10.37 -1.76
CA PHE A 136 -9.33 11.53 -2.05
C PHE A 136 -9.48 12.04 -3.49
N GLN A 137 -10.54 11.65 -4.20
CA GLN A 137 -10.71 11.97 -5.63
C GLN A 137 -10.87 13.48 -5.87
N LYS A 138 -11.39 14.22 -4.88
CA LYS A 138 -11.63 15.66 -4.95
C LYS A 138 -10.31 16.42 -4.79
N GLU A 139 -9.58 16.14 -3.73
CA GLU A 139 -8.24 16.68 -3.44
C GLU A 139 -7.28 16.41 -4.59
N SER A 140 -7.30 15.17 -5.10
CA SER A 140 -6.48 14.76 -6.24
C SER A 140 -6.85 15.47 -7.53
N SER A 141 -8.14 15.73 -7.75
CA SER A 141 -8.61 16.53 -8.88
C SER A 141 -8.07 17.95 -8.80
N THR A 142 -8.26 18.62 -7.67
CA THR A 142 -7.80 19.99 -7.47
C THR A 142 -6.29 20.12 -7.64
N LEU A 143 -5.52 19.19 -7.06
CA LEU A 143 -4.07 19.20 -7.21
C LEU A 143 -3.62 18.87 -8.64
N THR A 144 -4.31 17.95 -9.33
CA THR A 144 -4.04 17.64 -10.75
C THR A 144 -4.23 18.87 -11.63
N ASP A 145 -5.37 19.56 -11.48
CA ASP A 145 -5.66 20.76 -12.26
C ASP A 145 -4.64 21.87 -11.99
N HIS A 146 -4.25 22.06 -10.73
CA HIS A 146 -3.19 23.00 -10.36
C HIS A 146 -1.85 22.65 -11.01
N LEU A 147 -1.39 21.39 -10.89
CA LEU A 147 -0.11 20.96 -11.44
C LEU A 147 -0.07 21.07 -12.97
N ILE A 148 -1.15 20.70 -13.67
CA ILE A 148 -1.24 20.82 -15.12
C ILE A 148 -1.06 22.29 -15.56
N VAL A 149 -1.75 23.22 -14.90
CA VAL A 149 -1.64 24.66 -15.22
C VAL A 149 -0.22 25.18 -14.99
N GLN A 150 0.42 24.81 -13.89
CA GLN A 150 1.76 25.29 -13.56
C GLN A 150 2.82 24.74 -14.53
N VAL A 151 2.73 23.45 -14.88
CA VAL A 151 3.65 22.82 -15.83
C VAL A 151 3.42 23.37 -17.25
N GLU A 152 2.17 23.61 -17.66
CA GLU A 152 1.83 24.26 -18.94
C GLU A 152 2.48 25.65 -19.05
N GLN A 153 2.40 26.46 -17.98
CA GLN A 153 3.02 27.79 -17.94
C GLN A 153 4.54 27.72 -18.10
N PHE A 154 5.19 26.74 -17.48
CA PHE A 154 6.63 26.57 -17.59
C PHE A 154 7.07 26.05 -18.98
N LEU A 155 6.35 25.07 -19.52
CA LEU A 155 6.71 24.42 -20.79
C LEU A 155 6.30 25.22 -22.03
N GLY A 156 5.35 26.16 -21.90
CA GLY A 156 4.90 27.02 -23.00
C GLY A 156 4.00 26.33 -24.03
N TYR A 157 3.41 25.18 -23.69
CA TYR A 157 2.42 24.50 -24.53
C TYR A 157 1.29 23.87 -23.69
N SER A 158 0.09 23.80 -24.27
CA SER A 158 -1.13 23.37 -23.58
C SER A 158 -1.11 21.89 -23.23
N LEU A 159 -1.45 21.57 -21.97
CA LEU A 159 -1.63 20.21 -21.46
C LEU A 159 -3.09 19.90 -21.11
N LYS A 160 -3.98 20.90 -21.14
CA LYS A 160 -5.38 20.81 -20.69
C LYS A 160 -6.23 19.81 -21.47
N GLU A 161 -5.95 19.64 -22.75
CA GLU A 161 -6.72 18.75 -23.63
C GLU A 161 -6.29 17.28 -23.49
N ASP A 162 -5.17 16.99 -22.81
CA ASP A 162 -4.71 15.62 -22.58
C ASP A 162 -5.49 14.99 -21.41
N GLN A 163 -6.65 14.42 -21.75
CA GLN A 163 -7.51 13.74 -20.79
C GLN A 163 -6.83 12.50 -20.18
N LEU A 164 -5.94 11.84 -20.92
CA LEU A 164 -5.23 10.67 -20.42
C LEU A 164 -4.22 11.07 -19.34
N LEU A 165 -3.44 12.13 -19.58
CA LEU A 165 -2.56 12.73 -18.57
C LEU A 165 -3.32 13.10 -17.31
N LYS A 166 -4.45 13.83 -17.48
CA LYS A 166 -5.29 14.27 -16.37
C LYS A 166 -5.83 13.10 -15.55
N GLN A 167 -6.35 12.08 -16.22
CA GLN A 167 -6.89 10.88 -15.57
C GLN A 167 -5.80 10.11 -14.81
N ASN A 168 -4.65 9.89 -15.44
CA ASN A 168 -3.54 9.16 -14.84
C ASN A 168 -2.97 9.91 -13.63
N LEU A 169 -2.76 11.23 -13.73
CA LEU A 169 -2.24 12.04 -12.63
C LEU A 169 -3.21 12.02 -11.44
N ARG A 170 -4.51 12.19 -11.69
CA ARG A 170 -5.55 12.12 -10.64
C ARG A 170 -5.57 10.76 -9.94
N SER A 171 -5.49 9.67 -10.69
CA SER A 171 -5.43 8.31 -10.16
C SER A 171 -4.21 8.10 -9.25
N HIS A 172 -3.03 8.50 -9.73
CA HIS A 172 -1.79 8.40 -8.96
C HIS A 172 -1.79 9.26 -7.70
N LEU A 173 -2.33 10.49 -7.77
CA LEU A 173 -2.46 11.37 -6.62
C LEU A 173 -3.47 10.83 -5.60
N SER A 174 -4.58 10.25 -6.03
CA SER A 174 -5.57 9.64 -5.12
C SER A 174 -4.94 8.53 -4.30
N SER A 175 -4.18 7.65 -4.97
CA SER A 175 -3.38 6.62 -4.31
C SER A 175 -2.27 7.19 -3.41
N THR A 176 -1.70 8.33 -3.77
CA THR A 176 -0.65 8.98 -2.98
C THR A 176 -1.23 9.60 -1.71
N TYR A 177 -2.35 10.30 -1.81
CA TYR A 177 -3.09 10.81 -0.64
C TYR A 177 -3.49 9.68 0.29
N PHE A 178 -4.06 8.59 -0.23
CA PHE A 178 -4.39 7.41 0.56
C PHE A 178 -3.18 6.89 1.34
N ARG A 179 -2.02 6.77 0.69
CA ARG A 179 -0.79 6.34 1.35
C ARG A 179 -0.31 7.28 2.42
N LEU A 180 -0.29 8.58 2.15
CA LEU A 180 0.22 9.58 3.09
C LEU A 180 -0.70 9.68 4.30
N HIS A 181 -2.01 9.74 4.08
CA HIS A 181 -3.02 9.89 5.13
C HIS A 181 -3.00 8.70 6.11
N TYR A 182 -2.87 7.47 5.62
CA TYR A 182 -2.84 6.26 6.46
C TYR A 182 -1.42 5.74 6.77
N GLY A 183 -0.37 6.51 6.44
CA GLY A 183 1.02 6.14 6.71
C GLY A 183 1.48 4.82 6.06
N LEU A 184 1.01 4.55 4.85
CA LEU A 184 1.29 3.33 4.08
C LEU A 184 2.52 3.53 3.19
N GLN A 185 3.70 3.22 3.73
CA GLN A 185 4.96 3.44 3.02
C GLN A 185 5.16 2.44 1.87
N ILE A 186 5.30 2.97 0.65
CA ILE A 186 5.78 2.23 -0.53
C ILE A 186 7.06 2.91 -1.06
N SER A 187 8.05 2.10 -1.45
CA SER A 187 9.20 2.56 -2.23
C SER A 187 8.84 2.47 -3.71
N ASN A 188 8.84 3.58 -4.45
CA ASN A 188 8.69 3.53 -5.91
C ASN A 188 10.05 3.10 -6.52
N PRO A 189 10.16 1.89 -7.10
CA PRO A 189 11.44 1.38 -7.61
C PRO A 189 11.93 2.16 -8.83
N LEU A 190 11.04 2.87 -9.52
CA LEU A 190 11.37 3.64 -10.72
C LEU A 190 11.82 5.07 -10.42
N THR A 191 11.74 5.53 -9.16
CA THR A 191 12.04 6.93 -8.80
C THR A 191 13.40 7.38 -9.31
N LYS A 192 14.46 6.58 -9.13
CA LYS A 192 15.81 6.93 -9.59
C LYS A 192 15.87 7.08 -11.12
N ASN A 193 15.28 6.13 -11.84
CA ASN A 193 15.29 6.12 -13.30
C ASN A 193 14.45 7.26 -13.88
N VAL A 194 13.25 7.49 -13.33
CA VAL A 194 12.39 8.61 -13.74
C VAL A 194 13.08 9.94 -13.48
N PHE A 195 13.73 10.10 -12.32
CA PHE A 195 14.49 11.29 -11.99
C PHE A 195 15.65 11.52 -12.97
N SER A 196 16.42 10.49 -13.32
CA SER A 196 17.55 10.63 -14.25
C SER A 196 17.10 10.91 -15.69
N THR A 197 15.97 10.33 -16.12
CA THR A 197 15.48 10.48 -17.49
C THR A 197 14.78 11.83 -17.71
N TYR A 198 14.06 12.32 -16.70
CA TYR A 198 13.24 13.53 -16.79
C TYR A 198 13.69 14.60 -15.77
N THR A 199 15.00 14.75 -15.57
CA THR A 199 15.56 15.67 -14.56
C THR A 199 15.05 17.09 -14.70
N GLN A 200 14.96 17.61 -15.93
CA GLN A 200 14.51 18.97 -16.17
C GLN A 200 13.05 19.17 -15.73
N LEU A 201 12.15 18.24 -16.07
CA LEU A 201 10.76 18.28 -15.62
C LEU A 201 10.67 18.14 -14.08
N PHE A 202 11.52 17.33 -13.47
CA PHE A 202 11.56 17.20 -12.01
C PHE A 202 11.96 18.52 -11.32
N LEU A 203 12.97 19.22 -11.85
CA LEU A 203 13.37 20.53 -11.34
C LEU A 203 12.24 21.56 -11.45
N VAL A 204 11.50 21.54 -12.56
CA VAL A 204 10.29 22.38 -12.74
C VAL A 204 9.28 22.12 -11.65
N LEU A 205 8.96 20.85 -11.40
CA LEU A 205 8.02 20.44 -10.36
C LEU A 205 8.47 20.80 -8.93
N GLN A 206 9.77 21.01 -8.69
CA GLN A 206 10.28 21.47 -7.39
C GLN A 206 10.20 22.99 -7.19
N LEU A 207 10.01 23.75 -8.26
CA LEU A 207 9.92 25.22 -8.24
C LEU A 207 8.47 25.72 -8.12
N ILE A 208 7.50 24.81 -8.29
CA ILE A 208 6.06 25.03 -8.17
C ILE A 208 5.60 24.66 -6.76
#